data_AF-A0A226NI36-F1
#
_entry.id   AF-A0A226NI36-F1
#
_cell.length_a   1.000
_cell.length_b   1.000
_cell.length_c   1.000
_cell.angle_alpha   90.00
_cell.angle_beta   90.00
_cell.angle_gamma   90.00
#
_symmetry.space_group_name_H-M   'P 1'
#
loop_
_entity.id
_entity.type
_entity.pdbx_description
1 polymer ?
#
loop_
_entity_poly.entity_id
_entity_poly.type
_entity_poly.pdbx_seq_one_letter_code
_entity_poly.pdbx_strand_id
1 'polypeptide(L)'
;MAAEELRAPGTPFSLSFSGSGFLALYQVGVVQSLLELAPELLKSACKVYGSSAGSLIAAAVVCGISLDDLKEVFYANAREARKTLLGPLSPKCSLLANIRTVLQRRLPEDSYQVASGRLHISLTRVVDGQNVMVSEFSSKEELIQVLNDIFFQGYQDTALFLCRNNAFGVNYFDGNFRFASMCGKNDFPQPNGMLNGLGKCVPQYLAPRFLPG
;
A
#
# COMPACT_ATOMS: atom_id res chain seq x y z
N MET A 1 26.83 37.61 15.27
CA MET A 1 26.37 38.13 13.96
C MET A 1 25.77 36.97 13.18
N ALA A 2 24.59 37.23 12.62
CA ALA A 2 23.81 36.41 11.68
C ALA A 2 23.34 35.03 12.19
N ALA A 3 22.18 35.07 12.88
CA ALA A 3 21.20 34.00 12.76
C ALA A 3 20.70 33.97 11.32
N GLU A 4 20.88 32.85 10.63
CA GLU A 4 20.30 32.62 9.31
C GLU A 4 18.93 31.96 9.51
N GLU A 5 17.93 32.81 9.74
CA GLU A 5 16.52 32.45 9.56
C GLU A 5 15.94 33.27 8.40
N LEU A 6 14.96 32.66 7.73
CA LEU A 6 14.10 33.16 6.64
C LEU A 6 14.53 32.78 5.21
N ARG A 7 14.43 31.47 4.89
CA ARG A 7 13.80 31.11 3.61
C ARG A 7 12.31 31.43 3.75
N ALA A 8 11.79 32.29 2.88
CA ALA A 8 10.35 32.52 2.75
C ALA A 8 9.62 31.17 2.67
N PRO A 9 8.45 31.00 3.33
CA PRO A 9 7.71 29.76 3.21
C PRO A 9 7.34 29.61 1.73
N GLY A 10 8.04 28.69 1.04
CA GLY A 10 7.62 28.25 -0.28
C GLY A 10 6.16 27.83 -0.19
N THR A 11 5.42 27.99 -1.28
CA THR A 11 4.00 27.61 -1.34
C THR A 11 3.83 26.22 -0.73
N PRO A 12 2.95 26.05 0.29
CA PRO A 12 2.78 24.77 0.96
C PRO A 12 2.42 23.71 -0.08
N PHE A 13 3.15 22.60 -0.05
CA PHE A 13 2.98 21.51 -1.00
C PHE A 13 2.74 20.19 -0.29
N SER A 14 2.18 19.24 -1.03
CA SER A 14 1.89 17.90 -0.55
C SER A 14 2.53 16.84 -1.44
N LEU A 15 2.83 15.69 -0.86
CA LEU A 15 3.33 14.53 -1.57
C LEU A 15 2.24 13.47 -1.65
N SER A 16 2.18 12.71 -2.74
CA SER A 16 1.18 11.65 -2.91
C SER A 16 1.80 10.39 -3.49
N PHE A 17 1.51 9.26 -2.85
CA PHE A 17 1.98 7.93 -3.22
C PHE A 17 0.80 7.06 -3.66
N SER A 18 0.71 6.76 -4.94
CA SER A 18 -0.39 5.96 -5.50
C SER A 18 -0.31 4.49 -5.11
N GLY A 19 -1.48 3.84 -5.05
CA GLY A 19 -1.58 2.38 -4.93
C GLY A 19 -0.96 1.68 -6.13
N SER A 20 0.08 0.89 -5.87
CA SER A 20 0.90 0.26 -6.91
C SER A 20 1.22 -1.22 -6.65
N GLY A 21 0.64 -1.82 -5.60
CA GLY A 21 0.90 -3.20 -5.21
C GLY A 21 2.39 -3.46 -4.99
N PHE A 22 2.95 -4.46 -5.68
CA PHE A 22 4.38 -4.78 -5.60
C PHE A 22 5.30 -3.76 -6.30
N LEU A 23 4.77 -2.88 -7.15
CA LEU A 23 5.54 -1.79 -7.77
C LEU A 23 5.88 -0.67 -6.77
N ALA A 24 5.41 -0.77 -5.53
CA ALA A 24 5.82 0.12 -4.44
C ALA A 24 7.35 0.11 -4.22
N LEU A 25 8.08 -0.92 -4.69
CA LEU A 25 9.54 -0.92 -4.71
C LEU A 25 10.14 0.26 -5.51
N TYR A 26 9.48 0.73 -6.57
CA TYR A 26 9.92 1.94 -7.29
C TYR A 26 9.74 3.18 -6.43
N GLN A 27 8.63 3.26 -5.69
CA GLN A 27 8.38 4.36 -4.75
C GLN A 27 9.41 4.35 -3.62
N VAL A 28 9.81 3.18 -3.10
CA VAL A 28 10.92 3.04 -2.14
C VAL A 28 12.21 3.67 -2.71
N GLY A 29 12.59 3.34 -3.94
CA GLY A 29 13.79 3.91 -4.56
C GLY A 29 13.72 5.44 -4.75
N VAL A 30 12.54 5.96 -5.10
CA VAL A 30 12.29 7.41 -5.17
C VAL A 30 12.46 8.06 -3.81
N VAL A 31 11.83 7.53 -2.75
CA VAL A 31 11.96 8.10 -1.40
C VAL A 31 13.40 8.01 -0.88
N GLN A 32 14.10 6.91 -1.14
CA GLN A 32 15.52 6.76 -0.80
C GLN A 32 16.36 7.86 -1.44
N SER A 33 16.18 8.07 -2.76
CA SER A 33 16.89 9.11 -3.51
C SER A 33 16.57 10.51 -2.98
N LEU A 34 15.31 10.76 -2.60
CA LEU A 34 14.91 12.04 -2.00
C LEU A 34 15.50 12.23 -0.60
N LEU A 35 15.57 11.18 0.22
CA LEU A 35 16.25 11.26 1.53
C LEU A 35 17.73 11.61 1.39
N GLU A 36 18.39 11.09 0.36
CA GLU A 36 19.82 11.34 0.10
C GLU A 36 20.07 12.73 -0.51
N LEU A 37 19.28 13.13 -1.51
CA LEU A 37 19.56 14.31 -2.33
C LEU A 37 18.79 15.56 -1.88
N ALA A 38 17.60 15.39 -1.29
CA ALA A 38 16.70 16.49 -0.95
C ALA A 38 15.80 16.15 0.27
N PRO A 39 16.37 15.78 1.44
CA PRO A 39 15.59 15.33 2.60
C PRO A 39 14.59 16.39 3.09
N GLU A 40 14.92 17.67 2.91
CA GLU A 40 14.03 18.79 3.25
C GLU A 40 12.73 18.77 2.44
N LEU A 41 12.71 18.22 1.22
CA LEU A 41 11.46 18.06 0.45
C LEU A 41 10.48 17.11 1.16
N LEU A 42 10.98 16.03 1.74
CA LEU A 42 10.14 15.08 2.48
C LEU A 42 9.69 15.68 3.83
N LYS A 43 10.61 16.39 4.52
CA LYS A 43 10.33 17.00 5.82
C LYS A 43 9.37 18.18 5.74
N SER A 44 9.47 19.02 4.70
CA SER A 44 8.65 20.22 4.51
C SER A 44 7.28 19.98 3.89
N ALA A 45 7.01 18.76 3.38
CA ALA A 45 5.69 18.42 2.87
C ALA A 45 4.65 18.50 4.01
N CYS A 46 3.67 19.41 3.87
CA CYS A 46 2.67 19.65 4.89
C CYS A 46 1.68 18.48 5.04
N LYS A 47 1.44 17.77 3.94
CA LYS A 47 0.59 16.59 3.88
C LYS A 47 1.24 15.53 3.00
N VAL A 48 1.09 14.28 3.42
CA VAL A 48 1.58 13.11 2.69
C VAL A 48 0.42 12.16 2.49
N TYR A 49 0.05 11.95 1.23
CA TYR A 49 -1.08 11.13 0.84
C TYR A 49 -0.61 9.74 0.40
N GLY A 50 -1.42 8.72 0.67
CA GLY A 50 -1.15 7.37 0.19
C GLY A 50 -2.40 6.53 0.00
N SER A 51 -2.37 5.59 -0.94
CA SER A 51 -3.42 4.58 -1.13
C SER A 51 -2.81 3.19 -1.34
N SER A 52 -3.46 2.14 -0.84
CA SER A 52 -2.97 0.75 -0.88
C SER A 52 -1.46 0.66 -0.55
N ALA A 53 -0.62 0.07 -1.39
CA ALA A 53 0.82 0.00 -1.16
C ALA A 53 1.51 1.37 -0.94
N GLY A 54 1.00 2.43 -1.56
CA GLY A 54 1.49 3.79 -1.38
C GLY A 54 1.21 4.36 0.02
N SER A 55 0.21 3.86 0.75
CA SER A 55 -0.02 4.28 2.14
C SER A 55 1.09 3.82 3.08
N LEU A 56 1.70 2.66 2.81
CA LEU A 56 2.88 2.18 3.55
C LEU A 56 4.11 3.07 3.28
N ILE A 57 4.28 3.55 2.04
CA ILE A 57 5.36 4.49 1.69
C ILE A 57 5.11 5.85 2.34
N ALA A 58 3.88 6.37 2.27
CA ALA A 58 3.48 7.61 2.93
C ALA A 58 3.72 7.54 4.45
N ALA A 59 3.33 6.42 5.08
CA ALA A 59 3.59 6.19 6.50
C ALA A 59 5.09 6.10 6.83
N ALA A 60 5.91 5.56 5.93
CA ALA A 60 7.37 5.57 6.12
C ALA A 60 7.94 6.98 6.11
N VAL A 61 7.49 7.82 5.19
CA VAL A 61 7.89 9.23 5.11
C VAL A 61 7.47 10.00 6.37
N VAL A 62 6.24 9.78 6.86
CA VAL A 62 5.70 10.54 7.99
C VAL A 62 6.20 10.04 9.34
N CYS A 63 6.22 8.71 9.54
CA CYS A 63 6.51 8.09 10.84
C CYS A 63 7.97 7.61 10.95
N GLY A 64 8.80 7.79 9.92
CA GLY A 64 10.21 7.39 9.94
C GLY A 64 10.42 5.87 9.92
N ILE A 65 9.52 5.12 9.29
CA ILE A 65 9.70 3.66 9.10
C ILE A 65 10.89 3.46 8.15
N SER A 66 11.77 2.51 8.47
CA SER A 66 12.90 2.20 7.58
C SER A 66 12.40 1.63 6.25
N LEU A 67 12.87 2.27 5.17
CA LEU A 67 12.61 1.88 3.80
C LEU A 67 13.19 0.49 3.47
N ASP A 68 14.26 0.08 4.14
CA ASP A 68 14.84 -1.24 3.96
C ASP A 68 13.91 -2.35 4.45
N ASP A 69 13.21 -2.18 5.57
CA ASP A 69 12.26 -3.21 6.01
C ASP A 69 11.06 -3.30 5.09
N LEU A 70 10.56 -2.15 4.61
CA LEU A 70 9.49 -2.14 3.62
C LEU A 70 9.93 -2.83 2.33
N LYS A 71 11.15 -2.55 1.86
CA LYS A 71 11.75 -3.22 0.70
C LYS A 71 11.81 -4.73 0.89
N GLU A 72 12.30 -5.22 2.02
CA GLU A 72 12.38 -6.65 2.32
C GLU A 72 10.98 -7.30 2.36
N VAL A 73 10.00 -6.63 2.97
CA VAL A 73 8.60 -7.12 3.01
C VAL A 73 8.02 -7.20 1.60
N PHE A 74 8.13 -6.13 0.81
CA PHE A 74 7.63 -6.13 -0.56
C PHE A 74 8.32 -7.19 -1.43
N TYR A 75 9.64 -7.35 -1.28
CA TYR A 75 10.41 -8.33 -2.04
C TYR A 75 10.05 -9.77 -1.66
N ALA A 76 9.99 -10.08 -0.37
CA ALA A 76 9.58 -11.39 0.13
C ALA A 76 8.16 -11.74 -0.34
N ASN A 77 7.24 -10.78 -0.24
CA ASN A 77 5.86 -10.96 -0.66
C ASN A 77 5.74 -11.13 -2.18
N ALA A 78 6.48 -10.36 -2.98
CA ALA A 78 6.52 -10.53 -4.44
C ALA A 78 7.16 -11.86 -4.85
N ARG A 79 8.15 -12.36 -4.09
CA ARG A 79 8.73 -13.69 -4.32
C ARG A 79 7.72 -14.79 -4.01
N GLU A 80 6.97 -14.68 -2.92
CA GLU A 80 5.97 -15.68 -2.54
C GLU A 80 4.78 -15.69 -3.50
N ALA A 81 4.26 -14.52 -3.86
CA ALA A 81 3.20 -14.39 -4.86
C ALA A 81 3.58 -14.93 -6.24
N ARG A 82 4.88 -15.03 -6.58
CA ARG A 82 5.34 -15.65 -7.83
C ARG A 82 5.37 -17.17 -7.79
N LYS A 83 5.37 -17.79 -6.61
CA LYS A 83 5.42 -19.26 -6.46
C LYS A 83 4.05 -19.92 -6.53
N THR A 84 2.97 -19.15 -6.40
CA THR A 84 1.61 -19.66 -6.23
C THR A 84 0.79 -19.43 -7.50
N LEU A 85 0.00 -20.43 -7.90
CA LEU A 85 -0.87 -20.35 -9.08
C LEU A 85 -1.94 -19.25 -8.95
N LEU A 86 -2.42 -18.99 -7.73
CA LEU A 86 -3.37 -17.92 -7.41
C LEU A 86 -2.68 -16.58 -7.07
N GLY A 87 -1.35 -16.52 -7.19
CA GLY A 87 -0.56 -15.36 -6.85
C GLY A 87 -0.80 -14.87 -5.41
N PRO A 88 -0.98 -13.56 -5.19
CA PRO A 88 -1.19 -12.98 -3.85
C PRO A 88 -2.51 -13.41 -3.19
N LEU A 89 -3.42 -14.07 -3.91
CA LEU A 89 -4.68 -14.61 -3.39
C LEU A 89 -4.55 -16.02 -2.81
N SER A 90 -3.35 -16.61 -2.86
CA SER A 90 -3.12 -17.93 -2.28
C SER A 90 -3.22 -17.87 -0.75
N PRO A 91 -3.89 -18.85 -0.10
CA PRO A 91 -3.90 -18.97 1.37
C PRO A 91 -2.49 -19.13 1.97
N LYS A 92 -1.50 -19.51 1.17
CA LYS A 92 -0.08 -19.64 1.56
C LYS A 92 0.67 -18.30 1.50
N CYS A 93 0.13 -17.30 0.80
CA CYS A 93 0.67 -15.94 0.83
C CYS A 93 0.22 -15.24 2.11
N SER A 94 1.04 -15.30 3.16
CA SER A 94 0.82 -14.56 4.42
C SER A 94 1.19 -13.08 4.28
N LEU A 95 0.74 -12.46 3.19
CA LEU A 95 1.05 -11.09 2.78
C LEU A 95 0.76 -10.08 3.91
N LEU A 96 -0.42 -10.22 4.52
CA LEU A 96 -0.91 -9.34 5.58
C LEU A 96 -0.18 -9.53 6.90
N ALA A 97 0.11 -10.78 7.28
CA ALA A 97 0.81 -11.04 8.53
C ALA A 97 2.22 -10.45 8.52
N ASN A 98 2.89 -10.50 7.36
CA ASN A 98 4.24 -9.93 7.18
C ASN A 98 4.24 -8.41 7.37
N ILE A 99 3.28 -7.70 6.75
CA ILE A 99 3.19 -6.24 6.84
C ILE A 99 2.81 -5.80 8.24
N ARG A 100 1.77 -6.41 8.84
CA ARG A 100 1.38 -6.10 10.21
C ARG A 100 2.54 -6.29 11.19
N THR A 101 3.30 -7.38 11.04
CA THR A 101 4.46 -7.66 11.89
C THR A 101 5.52 -6.56 11.79
N VAL A 102 5.82 -6.10 10.57
CA VAL A 102 6.80 -5.02 10.39
C VAL A 102 6.29 -3.70 10.94
N LEU A 103 5.03 -3.34 10.71
CA LEU A 103 4.43 -2.13 11.26
C LEU A 103 4.46 -2.14 12.79
N GLN A 104 4.10 -3.26 13.44
CA GLN A 104 4.14 -3.40 14.90
C GLN A 104 5.55 -3.20 15.47
N ARG A 105 6.58 -3.73 14.78
CA ARG A 105 7.97 -3.66 15.22
C ARG A 105 8.63 -2.32 14.96
N ARG A 106 8.23 -1.62 13.90
CA ARG A 106 8.98 -0.44 13.39
C ARG A 106 8.28 0.88 13.61
N LEU A 107 6.97 0.90 13.85
CA LEU A 107 6.29 2.12 14.25
C LEU A 107 6.61 2.46 15.72
N PRO A 108 7.06 3.68 16.00
CA PRO A 108 7.11 4.23 17.36
C PRO A 108 5.73 4.22 18.03
N GLU A 109 5.69 4.17 19.36
CA GLU A 109 4.42 4.20 20.13
C GLU A 109 3.61 5.48 19.89
N ASP A 110 4.28 6.61 19.68
CA ASP A 110 3.70 7.93 19.40
C ASP A 110 3.47 8.20 17.91
N SER A 111 3.70 7.21 17.03
CA SER A 111 3.59 7.37 15.58
C SER A 111 2.24 7.90 15.10
N TYR A 112 1.15 7.54 15.79
CA TYR A 112 -0.19 8.02 15.48
C TYR A 112 -0.37 9.53 15.70
N GLN A 113 0.39 10.13 16.62
CA GLN A 113 0.37 11.57 16.89
C GLN A 113 1.07 12.33 15.76
N VAL A 114 2.19 11.81 15.28
CA VAL A 114 2.93 12.38 14.14
C VAL A 114 2.17 12.17 12.82
N ALA A 115 1.46 11.05 12.69
CA ALA A 115 0.63 10.75 11.53
C ALA A 115 -0.62 11.62 11.48
N SER A 116 -1.26 11.91 12.60
CA SER A 116 -2.52 12.65 12.62
C SER A 116 -2.37 14.07 12.06
N GLY A 117 -3.25 14.45 11.15
CA GLY A 117 -3.20 15.74 10.44
C GLY A 117 -2.13 15.86 9.35
N ARG A 118 -1.20 14.89 9.23
CA ARG A 118 -0.11 14.90 8.23
C ARG A 118 -0.17 13.75 7.24
N LEU A 119 -0.49 12.55 7.69
CA LEU A 119 -0.69 11.36 6.86
C LEU A 119 -2.15 11.29 6.44
N HIS A 120 -2.39 11.16 5.13
CA HIS A 120 -3.73 11.08 4.55
C HIS A 120 -3.87 9.78 3.75
N ILE A 121 -4.67 8.84 4.25
CA ILE A 121 -4.88 7.54 3.64
C ILE A 121 -6.20 7.56 2.86
N SER A 122 -6.08 7.46 1.54
CA SER A 122 -7.22 7.38 0.64
C SER A 122 -7.71 5.94 0.53
N LEU A 123 -9.00 5.73 0.71
CA LEU A 123 -9.64 4.43 0.64
C LEU A 123 -10.97 4.49 -0.10
N THR A 124 -11.34 3.37 -0.71
CA THR A 124 -12.60 3.24 -1.45
C THR A 124 -13.60 2.49 -0.57
N ARG A 125 -14.72 3.10 -0.23
CA ARG A 125 -15.78 2.43 0.51
C ARG A 125 -16.49 1.44 -0.41
N VAL A 126 -16.46 0.15 -0.05
CA VAL A 126 -16.98 -0.94 -0.90
C VAL A 126 -18.48 -0.81 -1.18
N VAL A 127 -19.27 -0.31 -0.22
CA VAL A 127 -20.74 -0.23 -0.31
C VAL A 127 -21.22 0.65 -1.45
N ASP A 128 -20.55 1.76 -1.73
CA ASP A 128 -20.99 2.78 -2.68
C ASP A 128 -19.90 3.24 -3.64
N GLY A 129 -18.70 2.68 -3.53
CA GLY A 129 -17.54 3.02 -4.36
C GLY A 129 -16.95 4.40 -4.11
N GLN A 130 -17.42 5.11 -3.07
CA GLN A 130 -16.96 6.47 -2.78
C GLN A 130 -15.56 6.46 -2.19
N ASN A 131 -14.74 7.44 -2.58
CA ASN A 131 -13.45 7.65 -1.94
C ASN A 131 -13.65 8.38 -0.61
N VAL A 132 -13.02 7.89 0.44
CA VAL A 132 -12.96 8.55 1.73
C VAL A 132 -11.50 8.66 2.19
N MET A 133 -11.23 9.66 3.02
CA MET A 133 -9.89 9.96 3.51
C MET A 133 -9.84 9.75 5.01
N VAL A 134 -8.81 9.05 5.49
CA VAL A 134 -8.48 8.94 6.91
C VAL A 134 -7.21 9.72 7.17
N SER A 135 -7.27 10.67 8.10
CA SER A 135 -6.12 11.49 8.48
C SER A 135 -5.90 11.62 9.98
N GLU A 136 -6.82 11.12 10.80
CA GLU A 136 -6.74 11.17 12.24
C GLU A 136 -6.64 9.75 12.80
N PHE A 137 -5.74 9.56 13.74
CA PHE A 137 -5.45 8.27 14.36
C PHE A 137 -5.37 8.48 15.87
N SER A 138 -6.02 7.61 16.64
CA SER A 138 -6.13 7.73 18.11
C SER A 138 -5.11 6.84 18.84
N SER A 139 -4.51 5.89 18.14
CA SER A 139 -3.50 4.94 18.68
C SER A 139 -2.61 4.37 17.59
N LYS A 140 -1.46 3.82 17.99
CA LYS A 140 -0.57 3.04 17.12
C LYS A 140 -1.32 1.84 16.52
N GLU A 141 -2.15 1.16 17.31
CA GLU A 141 -2.93 0.01 16.88
C GLU A 141 -3.94 0.39 15.79
N GLU A 142 -4.62 1.53 15.94
CA GLU A 142 -5.54 2.05 14.91
C GLU A 142 -4.79 2.37 13.61
N LEU A 143 -3.64 3.05 13.70
CA LEU A 143 -2.81 3.34 12.53
C LEU A 143 -2.37 2.06 11.81
N ILE A 144 -1.89 1.06 12.56
CA ILE A 144 -1.50 -0.25 12.02
C ILE A 144 -2.67 -0.93 11.34
N GLN A 145 -3.85 -0.90 11.98
CA GLN A 145 -5.06 -1.52 11.45
C GLN A 145 -5.46 -0.89 10.12
N VAL A 146 -5.53 0.45 10.05
CA VAL A 146 -5.87 1.17 8.81
C VAL A 146 -4.86 0.86 7.70
N LEU A 147 -3.56 0.93 7.97
CA LEU A 147 -2.53 0.64 6.97
C LEU A 147 -2.62 -0.79 6.43
N ASN A 148 -2.85 -1.76 7.32
CA ASN A 148 -2.96 -3.17 6.95
C ASN A 148 -4.24 -3.45 6.15
N ASP A 149 -5.37 -2.87 6.54
CA ASP A 149 -6.67 -3.09 5.89
C ASP A 149 -6.70 -2.45 4.51
N ILE A 150 -6.18 -1.23 4.35
CA ILE A 150 -6.10 -0.56 3.04
C ILE A 150 -5.14 -1.26 2.08
N PHE A 151 -4.06 -1.82 2.61
CA PHE A 151 -3.19 -2.66 1.80
C PHE A 151 -3.95 -3.90 1.32
N PHE A 152 -4.63 -4.62 2.22
CA PHE A 152 -5.41 -5.80 1.87
C PHE A 152 -6.51 -5.52 0.86
N GLN A 153 -7.28 -4.47 1.11
CA GLN A 153 -8.40 -4.07 0.28
C GLN A 153 -7.94 -3.75 -1.14
N GLY A 154 -6.80 -3.05 -1.30
CA GLY A 154 -6.25 -2.79 -2.64
C GLY A 154 -5.91 -4.06 -3.43
N TYR A 155 -5.49 -5.16 -2.76
CA TYR A 155 -5.32 -6.46 -3.43
C TYR A 155 -6.66 -7.08 -3.81
N GLN A 156 -7.65 -7.02 -2.93
CA GLN A 156 -8.99 -7.54 -3.22
C GLN A 156 -9.66 -6.78 -4.37
N ASP A 157 -9.55 -5.45 -4.40
CA ASP A 157 -10.08 -4.60 -5.46
C ASP A 157 -9.41 -4.92 -6.80
N THR A 158 -8.08 -5.11 -6.79
CA THR A 158 -7.33 -5.52 -7.99
C THR A 158 -7.79 -6.90 -8.48
N ALA A 159 -7.93 -7.86 -7.57
CA ALA A 159 -8.41 -9.19 -7.90
C ALA A 159 -9.85 -9.17 -8.45
N LEU A 160 -10.73 -8.40 -7.83
CA LEU A 160 -12.11 -8.23 -8.26
C LEU A 160 -12.18 -7.55 -9.63
N PHE A 161 -11.35 -6.54 -9.89
CA PHE A 161 -11.23 -5.89 -11.18
C PHE A 161 -10.82 -6.88 -12.28
N LEU A 162 -9.80 -7.69 -12.03
CA LEU A 162 -9.36 -8.74 -12.96
C LEU A 162 -10.47 -9.77 -13.21
N CYS A 163 -11.17 -10.22 -12.15
CA CYS A 163 -12.30 -11.13 -12.27
C CYS A 163 -13.49 -10.52 -13.03
N ARG A 164 -13.79 -9.23 -12.83
CA ARG A 164 -14.84 -8.52 -13.55
C ARG A 164 -14.52 -8.36 -15.02
N ASN A 165 -13.27 -8.08 -15.38
CA ASN A 165 -12.86 -8.00 -16.78
C ASN A 165 -13.01 -9.34 -17.51
N ASN A 166 -12.85 -10.45 -16.79
CA ASN A 166 -13.16 -11.77 -17.33
C ASN A 166 -14.64 -11.90 -17.75
N ALA A 167 -15.56 -11.26 -17.00
CA ALA A 167 -16.98 -11.23 -17.36
C ALA A 167 -17.29 -10.41 -18.64
N PHE A 168 -16.35 -9.56 -19.09
CA PHE A 168 -16.44 -8.85 -20.37
C PHE A 168 -15.66 -9.55 -21.51
N GLY A 169 -15.27 -10.81 -21.31
CA GLY A 169 -14.47 -11.58 -22.28
C GLY A 169 -12.99 -11.19 -22.32
N VAL A 170 -12.54 -10.29 -21.44
CA VAL A 170 -11.12 -9.94 -21.28
C VAL A 170 -10.53 -10.85 -20.21
N ASN A 171 -10.07 -12.01 -20.66
CA ASN A 171 -9.69 -13.12 -19.79
C ASN A 171 -8.24 -12.96 -19.29
N TYR A 172 -8.05 -12.12 -18.26
CA TYR A 172 -6.76 -11.97 -17.56
C TYR A 172 -6.42 -13.20 -16.68
N PHE A 173 -7.10 -14.33 -16.82
CA PHE A 173 -6.72 -15.59 -16.16
C PHE A 173 -6.45 -16.71 -17.17
N ASP A 174 -6.60 -16.44 -18.47
CA ASP A 174 -6.19 -17.35 -19.53
C ASP A 174 -4.66 -17.34 -19.63
N GLY A 175 -4.01 -18.22 -18.85
CA GLY A 175 -2.67 -18.83 -18.98
C GLY A 175 -1.42 -17.97 -19.19
N ASN A 176 -1.55 -16.73 -19.65
CA ASN A 176 -0.51 -15.73 -19.92
C ASN A 176 -0.46 -14.62 -18.87
N PHE A 177 -1.47 -14.50 -18.01
CA PHE A 177 -1.45 -13.53 -16.93
C PHE A 177 -0.82 -14.15 -15.68
N ARG A 178 0.48 -13.91 -15.53
CA ARG A 178 1.17 -14.11 -14.25
C ARG A 178 1.34 -12.71 -13.66
N PHE A 179 1.03 -12.47 -12.39
CA PHE A 179 1.44 -11.21 -11.72
C PHE A 179 2.95 -10.94 -11.91
N ALA A 180 3.72 -12.02 -12.11
CA ALA A 180 5.14 -12.01 -12.49
C ALA A 180 5.43 -11.32 -13.84
N SER A 181 4.52 -11.30 -14.82
CA SER A 181 4.76 -10.75 -16.16
C SER A 181 4.71 -9.22 -16.23
N MET A 182 4.18 -8.54 -15.20
CA MET A 182 4.35 -7.08 -15.05
C MET A 182 5.76 -6.68 -14.57
N CYS A 183 6.52 -7.62 -14.00
CA CYS A 183 7.94 -7.45 -13.70
C CYS A 183 8.79 -8.16 -14.78
N GLY A 184 8.87 -7.56 -15.97
CA GLY A 184 9.86 -7.81 -17.03
C GLY A 184 10.34 -9.26 -17.29
N LYS A 185 9.80 -9.87 -18.37
CA LYS A 185 10.35 -10.88 -19.34
C LYS A 185 11.11 -12.11 -18.79
N ASN A 186 10.97 -13.37 -19.22
CA ASN A 186 10.37 -14.05 -20.38
C ASN A 186 10.24 -15.58 -20.05
N ASP A 187 9.38 -16.27 -20.81
CA ASP A 187 9.35 -17.71 -21.14
C ASP A 187 8.94 -18.79 -20.11
N PHE A 188 8.26 -19.83 -20.65
CA PHE A 188 7.97 -21.20 -20.16
C PHE A 188 6.53 -21.59 -19.74
N PRO A 189 6.12 -22.85 -20.04
CA PRO A 189 4.89 -23.20 -20.74
C PRO A 189 3.70 -23.44 -19.81
N GLN A 190 2.51 -23.51 -20.41
CA GLN A 190 1.23 -23.72 -19.73
C GLN A 190 0.99 -25.19 -19.32
N PRO A 191 0.30 -25.41 -18.19
CA PRO A 191 -0.49 -26.62 -18.00
C PRO A 191 -1.98 -26.33 -17.82
N ASN A 192 -2.78 -27.18 -18.49
CA ASN A 192 -4.23 -27.32 -18.41
C ASN A 192 -4.74 -27.61 -16.98
N GLY A 193 -5.90 -27.03 -16.63
CA GLY A 193 -6.73 -27.55 -15.53
C GLY A 193 -7.72 -26.53 -14.95
N MET A 194 -9.00 -26.68 -15.29
CA MET A 194 -10.12 -25.95 -14.67
C MET A 194 -10.26 -26.32 -13.18
N LEU A 195 -10.55 -25.31 -12.34
CA LEU A 195 -11.05 -25.54 -10.98
C LEU A 195 -12.19 -24.57 -10.67
N ASN A 196 -13.40 -25.13 -10.63
CA ASN A 196 -14.62 -24.52 -10.14
C ASN A 196 -14.64 -24.50 -8.61
N GLY A 197 -15.16 -23.42 -8.02
CA GLY A 197 -15.73 -23.41 -6.68
C GLY A 197 -15.01 -22.49 -5.68
N LEU A 198 -15.58 -21.30 -5.44
CA LEU A 198 -15.27 -20.51 -4.25
C LEU A 198 -16.59 -20.05 -3.60
N GLY A 199 -16.87 -20.64 -2.44
CA GLY A 199 -17.97 -20.28 -1.56
C GLY A 199 -17.76 -18.90 -0.93
N LYS A 200 -18.87 -18.23 -0.65
CA LYS A 200 -18.92 -16.88 -0.06
C LYS A 200 -18.55 -16.95 1.42
N CYS A 201 -17.53 -16.22 1.84
CA CYS A 201 -17.29 -15.90 3.25
C CYS A 201 -17.14 -14.38 3.37
N VAL A 202 -18.01 -13.74 4.14
CA VAL A 202 -18.03 -12.30 4.39
C VAL A 202 -17.46 -12.05 5.80
N PRO A 203 -16.31 -11.38 5.95
CA PRO A 203 -15.81 -11.00 7.27
C PRO A 203 -16.55 -9.76 7.79
N GLN A 204 -16.94 -9.77 9.07
CA GLN A 204 -17.46 -8.61 9.78
C GLN A 204 -16.30 -7.72 10.25
N TYR A 205 -16.35 -6.42 9.96
CA TYR A 205 -15.40 -5.42 10.46
C TYR A 205 -16.13 -4.31 11.24
N LEU A 206 -15.51 -3.87 12.34
CA LEU A 206 -15.90 -2.71 13.16
C LEU A 206 -15.67 -1.40 12.39
N ALA A 207 -16.57 -0.42 12.57
CA ALA A 207 -16.62 0.82 11.79
C ALA A 207 -15.60 1.88 12.28
N PRO A 208 -14.66 2.34 11.44
CA PRO A 208 -13.86 3.54 11.71
C PRO A 208 -14.68 4.83 11.56
N ARG A 209 -14.26 5.91 12.23
CA ARG A 209 -14.86 7.25 12.06
C ARG A 209 -14.27 7.91 10.82
N PHE A 210 -15.10 8.11 9.79
CA PHE A 210 -14.73 8.78 8.55
C PHE A 210 -15.10 10.28 8.59
N LEU A 211 -14.25 11.13 8.03
CA LEU A 211 -14.62 12.52 7.72
C LEU A 211 -15.12 12.59 6.26
N PRO A 212 -16.23 13.31 5.99
CA PRO A 212 -16.68 13.57 4.63
C PRO A 212 -15.71 14.53 3.92
N GLY A 213 -15.35 14.19 2.68
CA GLY A 213 -14.58 15.04 1.77
C GLY A 213 -15.45 16.03 1.00
#